data_AF-A0A5D8YR26-F1
#
_entry.id   AF-A0A5D8YR26-F1
#
_cell.length_a   1.000
_cell.length_b   1.000
_cell.length_c   1.000
_cell.angle_alpha   90.00
_cell.angle_beta   90.00
_cell.angle_gamma   90.00
#
_symmetry.space_group_name_H-M   'P 1'
#
loop_
_entity.id
_entity.type
_entity.pdbx_description
1 polymer ?
#
loop_
_entity_poly.entity_id
_entity_poly.type
_entity_poly.pdbx_seq_one_letter_code
_entity_poly.pdbx_strand_id
1 'polypeptide(L)'
;MKTANIISGGVVGTTAMTLFSYLVSAHKHKNFKEPLVLSQLTKKLMPALRNEYCHTAGWAMHYGAGIAFTGAYSYLWENKNVRPGLKNALLLGAVNGVLAVGVWKSVFRMHPNPPAIHFNRYYGHLVMAHLVFATFATMGYHALESYRCRDKRQVHPGAVPGDGTS
;
A
#
# COMPACT_ATOMS: atom_id res chain seq x y z
N MET A 1 9.33 -3.72 -15.02
CA MET A 1 8.41 -2.94 -14.17
C MET A 1 7.19 -2.46 -14.95
N LYS A 2 6.02 -3.00 -14.64
CA LYS A 2 4.74 -2.59 -15.25
C LYS A 2 4.12 -1.45 -14.42
N THR A 3 4.43 -0.19 -14.76
CA THR A 3 4.01 1.00 -13.98
C THR A 3 2.51 1.06 -13.68
N ALA A 4 1.65 0.73 -14.66
CA ALA A 4 0.20 0.71 -14.45
C ALA A 4 -0.23 -0.30 -13.37
N ASN A 5 0.42 -1.47 -13.31
CA ASN A 5 0.14 -2.49 -12.30
C ASN A 5 0.59 -2.03 -10.91
N ILE A 6 1.74 -1.34 -10.83
CA ILE A 6 2.24 -0.76 -9.57
C ILE A 6 1.25 0.26 -9.02
N ILE A 7 0.79 1.19 -9.88
CA ILE A 7 -0.18 2.21 -9.48
C ILE A 7 -1.49 1.56 -9.04
N SER A 8 -2.01 0.60 -9.81
CA SER A 8 -3.26 -0.09 -9.46
C SER A 8 -3.14 -0.86 -8.14
N GLY A 9 -2.09 -1.66 -7.96
CA GLY A 9 -1.85 -2.38 -6.70
C GLY A 9 -1.67 -1.42 -5.53
N GLY A 10 -0.91 -0.33 -5.70
CA GLY A 10 -0.74 0.72 -4.69
C GLY A 10 -2.08 1.35 -4.27
N VAL A 11 -2.91 1.74 -5.23
CA VAL A 11 -4.22 2.34 -4.96
C VAL A 11 -5.15 1.34 -4.30
N VAL A 12 -5.34 0.15 -4.87
CA VAL A 12 -6.25 -0.88 -4.35
C VAL A 12 -5.84 -1.32 -2.94
N GLY A 13 -4.56 -1.59 -2.73
CA GLY A 13 -4.03 -1.97 -1.42
C GLY A 13 -4.19 -0.86 -0.38
N THR A 14 -3.87 0.39 -0.73
CA THR A 14 -3.98 1.53 0.20
C THR A 14 -5.42 1.79 0.58
N THR A 15 -6.34 1.73 -0.37
CA THR A 15 -7.78 1.89 -0.11
C THR A 15 -8.30 0.80 0.83
N ALA A 16 -7.98 -0.47 0.56
CA ALA A 16 -8.43 -1.58 1.39
C ALA A 16 -7.89 -1.50 2.83
N MET A 17 -6.60 -1.18 2.97
CA MET A 17 -5.97 -0.96 4.27
C MET A 17 -6.60 0.22 5.01
N THR A 18 -6.84 1.33 4.32
CA THR A 18 -7.46 2.52 4.93
C THR A 18 -8.89 2.22 5.38
N LEU A 19 -9.68 1.52 4.58
CA LEU A 19 -11.01 1.07 4.96
C LEU A 19 -10.95 0.18 6.22
N PHE A 20 -10.04 -0.78 6.26
CA PHE A 20 -9.80 -1.60 7.45
C PHE A 20 -9.47 -0.75 8.67
N SER A 21 -8.55 0.22 8.56
CA SER A 21 -8.19 1.13 9.64
C SER A 21 -9.37 2.00 10.10
N TYR A 22 -10.25 2.42 9.19
CA TYR A 22 -11.45 3.18 9.53
C TYR A 22 -12.47 2.31 10.31
N LEU A 23 -12.69 1.07 9.87
CA LEU A 23 -13.59 0.13 10.55
C LEU A 23 -13.08 -0.20 11.96
N VAL A 24 -11.79 -0.50 12.11
CA VAL A 24 -11.19 -0.78 13.43
C VAL A 24 -11.20 0.46 14.31
N SER A 25 -10.98 1.65 13.74
CA SER A 25 -11.06 2.92 14.49
C SER A 25 -12.46 3.16 15.04
N ALA A 26 -13.50 2.90 14.24
CA ALA A 26 -14.88 3.03 14.66
C ALA A 26 -15.23 2.04 15.78
N HIS A 27 -14.81 0.78 15.65
CA HIS A 27 -15.10 -0.25 16.63
C HIS A 27 -14.34 -0.08 17.96
N LYS A 28 -13.08 0.39 17.91
CA LYS A 28 -12.22 0.53 19.11
C LYS A 28 -12.20 1.95 19.69
N HIS A 29 -12.98 2.88 19.12
CA HIS A 29 -12.99 4.31 19.47
C HIS A 29 -11.59 4.94 19.59
N LYS A 30 -10.69 4.59 18.67
CA LYS A 30 -9.29 5.05 18.65
C LYS A 30 -8.91 5.51 17.26
N ASN A 31 -8.04 6.51 17.16
CA ASN A 31 -7.59 7.02 15.87
C ASN A 31 -6.48 6.13 15.29
N PHE A 32 -6.86 5.16 14.45
CA PHE A 32 -5.93 4.37 13.63
C PHE A 32 -5.86 4.88 12.19
N LYS A 33 -6.46 6.02 11.87
CA LYS A 33 -6.58 6.55 10.50
C LYS A 33 -5.26 7.20 10.09
N GLU A 34 -4.39 6.42 9.44
CA GLU A 34 -3.04 6.80 9.02
C GLU A 34 -2.96 8.15 8.27
N PRO A 35 -3.79 8.43 7.23
CA PRO A 35 -3.71 9.72 6.52
C PRO A 35 -4.03 10.91 7.43
N LEU A 36 -4.88 10.74 8.46
CA LEU A 36 -5.18 11.81 9.40
C LEU A 36 -4.02 12.04 10.39
N VAL A 37 -3.33 10.99 10.82
CA VAL A 37 -2.13 11.13 11.65
C VAL A 37 -1.01 11.84 10.88
N LEU A 38 -0.83 11.51 9.59
CA LEU A 38 0.10 12.23 8.70
C LEU A 38 -0.30 13.71 8.52
N SER A 39 -1.60 13.99 8.40
CA SER A 39 -2.12 15.35 8.33
C SER A 39 -1.81 16.15 9.60
N GLN A 40 -1.97 15.53 10.76
CA GLN A 40 -1.65 16.14 12.06
C GLN A 40 -0.15 16.41 12.21
N LEU A 41 0.70 15.44 11.83
CA LEU A 41 2.15 15.63 11.80
C LEU A 41 2.52 16.82 10.90
N THR A 42 1.98 16.88 9.69
CA THR A 42 2.20 17.99 8.76
C THR A 42 1.79 19.33 9.36
N LYS A 43 0.60 19.39 9.96
CA LYS A 43 0.09 20.62 10.59
C LYS A 43 0.95 21.07 11.77
N LYS A 44 1.44 20.14 12.58
CA LYS A 44 2.31 20.45 13.72
C LYS A 44 3.71 20.88 13.28
N LEU A 45 4.22 20.36 12.16
CA LEU A 45 5.49 20.77 11.57
C LEU A 45 5.39 22.13 10.88
N MET A 46 4.26 22.42 10.22
CA MET A 46 4.01 23.65 9.46
C MET A 46 2.72 24.35 9.95
N PRO A 47 2.73 25.00 11.13
CA PRO A 47 1.52 25.57 11.74
C PRO A 47 0.82 26.64 10.89
N ALA A 48 1.58 27.37 10.06
CA ALA A 48 1.04 28.40 9.16
C ALA A 48 0.26 27.81 7.97
N LEU A 49 0.46 26.53 7.62
CA LEU A 49 -0.23 25.90 6.51
C LEU A 49 -1.71 25.67 6.84
N ARG A 50 -2.61 25.94 5.89
CA ARG A 50 -4.05 25.71 6.09
C ARG A 50 -4.35 24.22 6.31
N ASN A 51 -5.42 23.95 7.07
CA ASN A 51 -5.80 22.59 7.42
C ASN A 51 -6.14 21.74 6.19
N GLU A 52 -6.73 22.33 5.15
CA GLU A 52 -7.08 21.62 3.91
C GLU A 52 -5.83 21.10 3.20
N TYR A 53 -4.76 21.90 3.14
CA TYR A 53 -3.50 21.48 2.53
C TYR A 53 -2.79 20.41 3.36
N CYS A 54 -2.82 20.51 4.69
CA CYS A 54 -2.28 19.47 5.57
C CYS A 54 -3.03 18.14 5.39
N HIS A 55 -4.37 18.21 5.25
CA HIS A 55 -5.20 17.05 4.99
C HIS A 55 -4.86 16.40 3.64
N THR A 56 -4.80 17.20 2.57
CA THR A 56 -4.40 16.73 1.24
C THR A 56 -2.99 16.12 1.25
N ALA A 57 -2.04 16.76 1.95
CA ALA A 57 -0.68 16.23 2.09
C ALA A 57 -0.65 14.89 2.82
N GLY A 58 -1.42 14.73 3.90
CA GLY A 58 -1.54 13.46 4.62
C GLY A 58 -2.04 12.32 3.73
N TRP A 59 -3.07 12.56 2.93
CA TRP A 59 -3.57 11.59 1.95
C TRP A 59 -2.58 11.32 0.81
N ALA A 60 -1.95 12.35 0.27
CA ALA A 60 -0.97 12.21 -0.80
C ALA A 60 0.24 11.39 -0.35
N MET A 61 0.78 11.64 0.84
CA MET A 61 1.85 10.85 1.43
C MET A 61 1.44 9.39 1.64
N HIS A 62 0.21 9.14 2.08
CA HIS A 62 -0.30 7.79 2.32
C HIS A 62 -0.41 6.96 1.04
N TYR A 63 -1.05 7.49 0.00
CA TYR A 63 -1.11 6.83 -1.30
C TYR A 63 0.25 6.74 -1.98
N GLY A 64 1.10 7.76 -1.83
CA GLY A 64 2.48 7.74 -2.32
C GLY A 64 3.28 6.60 -1.69
N ALA A 65 3.19 6.42 -0.37
CA ALA A 65 3.81 5.30 0.34
C ALA A 65 3.28 3.94 -0.14
N GLY A 66 1.97 3.81 -0.33
CA GLY A 66 1.37 2.59 -0.87
C GLY A 66 1.85 2.24 -2.28
N ILE A 67 1.97 3.23 -3.18
CA ILE A 67 2.55 3.03 -4.51
C ILE A 67 4.03 2.62 -4.41
N ALA A 68 4.80 3.24 -3.52
CA ALA A 68 6.19 2.90 -3.30
C ALA A 68 6.36 1.45 -2.79
N PHE A 69 5.54 1.01 -1.83
CA PHE A 69 5.55 -0.37 -1.34
C PHE A 69 5.18 -1.38 -2.43
N THR A 70 4.16 -1.10 -3.24
CA THR A 70 3.84 -1.97 -4.39
C THR A 70 4.97 -1.98 -5.42
N GLY A 71 5.69 -0.87 -5.61
CA GLY A 71 6.89 -0.82 -6.44
C GLY A 71 7.99 -1.76 -5.93
N ALA A 72 8.23 -1.76 -4.62
CA ALA A 72 9.15 -2.71 -3.98
C ALA A 72 8.71 -4.16 -4.16
N TYR A 73 7.40 -4.46 -4.02
CA TYR A 73 6.88 -5.80 -4.26
C TYR A 73 7.04 -6.23 -5.72
N SER A 74 6.77 -5.33 -6.67
CA SER A 74 6.98 -5.56 -8.10
C SER A 74 8.44 -5.92 -8.40
N TYR A 75 9.39 -5.20 -7.80
CA TYR A 75 10.81 -5.53 -7.91
C TYR A 75 11.13 -6.93 -7.37
N LEU A 76 10.55 -7.32 -6.22
CA LEU A 76 10.75 -8.66 -5.65
C LEU A 76 10.14 -9.78 -6.52
N TRP A 77 8.95 -9.56 -7.08
CA TRP A 77 8.30 -10.53 -7.96
C TRP A 77 9.05 -10.70 -9.28
N GLU A 78 9.53 -9.60 -9.88
CA GLU A 78 10.25 -9.63 -11.16
C GLU A 78 11.69 -10.16 -11.03
N ASN A 79 12.41 -9.86 -9.93
CA ASN A 79 13.86 -10.10 -9.85
C ASN A 79 14.30 -11.14 -8.81
N LYS A 80 13.47 -11.51 -7.82
CA LYS A 80 13.88 -12.39 -6.71
C LYS A 80 13.17 -13.74 -6.72
N ASN A 81 12.54 -14.10 -7.84
CA ASN A 81 11.77 -15.34 -8.03
C ASN A 81 10.68 -15.57 -6.96
N VAL A 82 10.19 -14.50 -6.34
CA VAL A 82 9.11 -14.55 -5.35
C VAL A 82 7.81 -14.74 -6.11
N ARG A 83 7.21 -15.93 -5.99
CA ARG A 83 5.94 -16.22 -6.67
C ARG A 83 4.81 -15.38 -6.06
N PRO A 84 4.00 -14.68 -6.87
CA PRO A 84 2.82 -14.01 -6.37
C PRO A 84 1.80 -15.04 -5.88
N GLY A 85 1.39 -14.94 -4.62
CA GLY A 85 0.45 -15.86 -3.98
C GLY A 85 0.16 -15.44 -2.55
N LEU A 86 -0.95 -15.90 -1.98
CA LEU A 86 -1.45 -15.43 -0.68
C LEU A 86 -0.42 -15.58 0.45
N LYS A 87 0.28 -16.73 0.51
CA LYS A 87 1.34 -16.96 1.51
C LYS A 87 2.45 -15.92 1.43
N ASN A 88 2.93 -15.64 0.22
CA ASN A 88 3.99 -14.66 0.00
C ASN A 88 3.49 -13.22 0.21
N ALA A 89 2.24 -12.92 -0.15
CA ALA A 89 1.63 -11.62 0.12
C ALA A 89 1.51 -11.36 1.64
N LEU A 90 1.10 -12.36 2.42
CA LEU A 90 1.03 -12.25 3.88
C LEU A 90 2.43 -12.11 4.49
N LEU A 91 3.43 -12.86 4.02
CA LEU A 91 4.81 -12.72 4.49
C LEU A 91 5.39 -11.33 4.18
N LEU A 92 5.21 -10.85 2.94
CA LEU A 92 5.60 -9.50 2.54
C LEU A 92 4.87 -8.44 3.38
N GLY A 93 3.57 -8.62 3.61
CA GLY A 93 2.77 -7.74 4.46
C GLY A 93 3.25 -7.72 5.91
N ALA A 94 3.66 -8.86 6.47
CA ALA A 94 4.20 -8.93 7.83
C ALA A 94 5.54 -8.19 7.94
N VAL A 95 6.46 -8.45 7.00
CA VAL A 95 7.76 -7.77 6.94
C VAL A 95 7.56 -6.27 6.73
N ASN A 96 6.73 -5.88 5.77
CA ASN A 96 6.44 -4.48 5.50
C ASN A 96 5.73 -3.80 6.68
N GLY A 97 4.84 -4.50 7.37
CA GLY A 97 4.20 -4.00 8.59
C GLY A 97 5.19 -3.69 9.70
N VAL A 98 6.19 -4.56 9.91
CA VAL A 98 7.28 -4.31 10.88
C VAL A 98 8.15 -3.13 10.44
N LEU A 99 8.50 -3.05 9.15
CA LEU A 99 9.24 -1.91 8.60
C LEU A 99 8.47 -0.60 8.77
N ALA A 100 7.16 -0.62 8.50
CA ALA A 100 6.28 0.53 8.69
C ALA A 100 6.23 0.97 10.15
N VAL A 101 6.15 0.03 11.11
CA VAL A 101 6.27 0.36 12.54
C VAL A 101 7.60 1.06 12.84
N GLY A 102 8.71 0.60 12.24
CA GLY A 102 10.01 1.25 12.33
C GLY A 102 10.00 2.68 11.80
N VAL A 103 9.46 2.90 10.59
CA VAL A 103 9.32 4.21 9.98
C VAL A 103 8.48 5.15 10.86
N TRP A 104 7.31 4.70 11.32
CA TRP A 104 6.45 5.49 12.20
C TRP A 104 7.13 5.82 13.53
N LYS A 105 7.85 4.89 14.14
CA LYS A 105 8.66 5.16 15.35
C LYS A 105 9.69 6.25 15.11
N SER A 106 10.42 6.19 14.00
CA SER A 106 11.40 7.21 13.62
C SER A 106 10.74 8.57 13.40
N VAL A 107 9.64 8.61 12.63
CA VAL A 107 8.87 9.84 12.39
C VAL A 107 8.42 10.47 13.70
N PHE A 108 7.80 9.71 14.60
CA PHE A 108 7.34 10.26 15.88
C PHE A 108 8.48 10.69 16.80
N ARG A 109 9.63 10.01 16.77
CA ARG A 109 10.80 10.36 17.58
C ARG A 109 11.52 11.61 17.08
N MET A 110 11.58 11.80 15.77
CA MET A 110 12.26 12.92 15.15
C MET A 110 11.39 14.17 15.05
N HIS A 111 10.06 14.02 15.12
CA HIS A 111 9.13 15.13 15.03
C HIS A 111 9.20 15.99 16.32
N PRO A 112 9.34 17.33 16.23
CA PRO A 112 9.53 18.19 17.41
C PRO A 112 8.32 18.21 18.36
N ASN A 113 7.13 17.94 17.84
CA ASN A 113 5.88 17.87 18.60
C ASN A 113 4.96 16.76 18.05
N PRO A 114 5.19 15.48 18.35
CA PRO A 114 4.38 14.40 17.78
C PRO A 114 2.93 14.46 18.29
N PRO A 115 1.94 13.93 17.54
CA PRO A 115 0.57 13.83 18.03
C PRO A 115 0.47 12.83 19.20
N ALA A 116 -0.41 13.12 20.16
CA ALA A 116 -0.66 12.21 21.28
C ALA A 116 -1.54 11.04 20.79
N ILE A 117 -0.91 9.87 20.61
CA ILE A 117 -1.59 8.64 20.20
C ILE A 117 -1.22 7.46 21.12
N HIS A 118 -2.06 6.43 21.15
CA HIS A 118 -1.75 5.19 21.87
C HIS A 118 -0.78 4.31 21.06
N PHE A 119 0.51 4.63 21.10
CA PHE A 119 1.57 4.01 20.30
C PHE A 119 1.53 2.46 20.26
N ASN A 120 1.39 1.79 21.41
CA ASN A 120 1.40 0.31 21.46
C ASN A 120 0.25 -0.33 20.66
N ARG A 121 -0.97 0.20 20.80
CA ARG A 121 -2.13 -0.31 20.04
C ARG A 121 -2.04 0.09 18.57
N TYR A 122 -1.49 1.28 18.30
CA TYR A 122 -1.29 1.79 16.95
C TYR A 122 -0.31 0.91 16.17
N TYR A 123 0.83 0.55 16.76
CA TYR A 123 1.84 -0.31 16.10
C TYR A 123 1.33 -1.73 15.85
N GLY A 124 0.61 -2.34 16.80
CA GLY A 124 0.02 -3.66 16.59
C GLY A 124 -1.02 -3.65 15.47
N HIS A 125 -1.87 -2.62 15.42
CA HIS A 125 -2.82 -2.41 14.33
C HIS A 125 -2.12 -2.22 12.98
N LEU A 126 -1.03 -1.45 12.95
CA LEU A 126 -0.29 -1.12 11.74
C LEU A 126 0.22 -2.38 11.01
N VAL A 127 0.70 -3.38 11.76
CA VAL A 127 1.13 -4.66 11.17
C VAL A 127 -0.07 -5.37 10.51
N MET A 128 -1.22 -5.43 11.18
CA MET A 128 -2.42 -6.06 10.63
C MET A 128 -2.93 -5.32 9.39
N ALA A 129 -2.90 -3.98 9.41
CA ALA A 129 -3.25 -3.14 8.28
C ALA A 129 -2.36 -3.44 7.06
N HIS A 130 -1.05 -3.68 7.27
CA HIS A 130 -0.13 -4.02 6.19
C HIS A 130 -0.33 -5.44 5.61
N LEU A 131 -0.90 -6.38 6.37
CA LEU A 131 -1.33 -7.68 5.83
C LEU A 131 -2.50 -7.50 4.84
N VAL A 132 -3.47 -6.66 5.20
CA VAL A 132 -4.59 -6.28 4.33
C VAL A 132 -4.05 -5.58 3.09
N PHE A 133 -3.19 -4.57 3.27
CA PHE A 133 -2.53 -3.87 2.17
C PHE A 133 -1.86 -4.85 1.20
N ALA A 134 -1.00 -5.74 1.67
CA ALA A 134 -0.21 -6.60 0.80
C ALA A 134 -1.08 -7.60 0.02
N THR A 135 -2.15 -8.11 0.65
CA THR A 135 -3.11 -9.00 -0.01
C THR A 135 -3.81 -8.29 -1.16
N PHE A 136 -4.40 -7.12 -0.90
CA PHE A 136 -5.16 -6.37 -1.91
C PHE A 136 -4.26 -5.71 -2.96
N ALA A 137 -3.04 -5.28 -2.59
CA ALA A 137 -2.06 -4.76 -3.54
C ALA A 137 -1.62 -5.84 -4.54
N THR A 138 -1.40 -7.07 -4.08
CA THR A 138 -1.09 -8.22 -4.95
C THR A 138 -2.25 -8.50 -5.91
N MET A 139 -3.50 -8.49 -5.42
CA MET A 139 -4.68 -8.66 -6.27
C MET A 139 -4.81 -7.55 -7.31
N GLY A 140 -4.68 -6.28 -6.92
CA GLY A 140 -4.76 -5.13 -7.82
C GLY A 140 -3.67 -5.15 -8.89
N TYR A 141 -2.45 -5.51 -8.51
CA TYR A 141 -1.31 -5.61 -9.44
C TYR A 141 -1.56 -6.63 -10.56
N HIS A 142 -2.09 -7.82 -10.22
CA HIS A 142 -2.31 -8.90 -11.19
C HIS A 142 -3.67 -8.84 -11.90
N ALA A 143 -4.65 -8.12 -11.36
CA ALA A 143 -5.93 -7.90 -12.03
C ALA A 143 -5.70 -7.22 -13.39
N LEU A 144 -4.95 -6.12 -13.43
CA LEU A 144 -4.64 -5.42 -14.69
C LEU A 144 -3.84 -6.26 -15.68
N GLU A 145 -2.93 -7.11 -15.20
CA GLU A 145 -2.19 -8.04 -16.05
C GLU A 145 -3.12 -9.04 -16.73
N SER A 146 -4.07 -9.59 -15.97
CA SER A 146 -5.06 -10.53 -16.46
C SER A 146 -6.00 -9.90 -17.50
N TYR A 147 -6.45 -8.65 -17.27
CA TYR A 147 -7.25 -7.90 -18.24
C TYR A 147 -6.49 -7.64 -19.54
N ARG A 148 -5.24 -7.17 -19.46
CA ARG A 148 -4.42 -6.89 -20.67
C ARG A 148 -4.13 -8.15 -21.49
N CYS A 149 -3.93 -9.30 -20.84
CA CYS A 149 -3.74 -10.58 -21.55
C CYS A 149 -5.04 -11.10 -22.19
N ARG A 150 -6.21 -10.87 -21.58
CA ARG A 150 -7.51 -11.22 -22.19
C ARG A 150 -7.81 -10.36 -23.40
N ASP A 151 -7.62 -9.05 -23.30
CA ASP A 151 -7.86 -8.09 -24.37
C ASP A 151 -7.02 -8.39 -25.63
N LYS A 152 -5.70 -8.59 -25.46
CA LYS A 152 -4.82 -9.02 -26.57
C LYS A 152 -5.28 -10.30 -27.27
N ARG A 153 -5.86 -11.25 -26.52
CA ARG A 153 -6.39 -12.51 -27.08
C ARG A 153 -7.66 -12.31 -27.89
N GLN A 154 -8.51 -11.35 -27.50
CA GLN A 154 -9.73 -11.01 -28.25
C GLN A 154 -9.42 -10.21 -29.52
N VAL A 155 -8.39 -9.36 -29.51
CA VAL A 155 -7.97 -8.58 -30.68
C VAL A 155 -7.22 -9.43 -31.72
N HIS A 156 -6.54 -10.51 -31.31
CA HIS A 156 -5.88 -11.46 -32.23
C HIS A 156 -6.34 -12.90 -31.99
N PRO A 157 -7.56 -13.27 -32.44
CA PRO A 157 -8.15 -14.58 -32.17
C PRO A 157 -7.50 -15.77 -32.93
N GLY A 158 -6.38 -15.60 -33.63
CA GLY A 158 -5.86 -16.60 -34.58
C GLY A 158 -4.35 -16.69 -34.81
N ALA A 159 -3.49 -16.18 -33.92
CA ALA A 159 -2.05 -16.43 -34.04
C ALA A 159 -1.73 -17.87 -33.58
N VAL A 160 -1.95 -18.84 -34.47
CA VAL A 160 -1.46 -20.21 -34.34
C VAL A 160 0.07 -20.19 -34.44
N PRO A 161 0.83 -20.83 -33.54
CA PRO A 161 2.25 -21.07 -33.77
C PRO A 161 2.38 -21.97 -35.00
N GLY A 162 3.01 -21.48 -36.07
CA GLY A 162 3.34 -22.33 -37.21
C GLY A 162 4.23 -23.47 -36.71
N ASP A 163 3.75 -24.71 -36.86
CA ASP A 163 4.54 -25.91 -36.70
C ASP A 163 5.65 -25.88 -37.76
N GLY A 164 6.84 -25.43 -37.34
CA GLY A 164 8.07 -25.54 -38.10
C GLY A 164 8.63 -26.94 -37.98
N THR A 165 8.01 -27.90 -38.67
CA THR A 165 8.67 -29.14 -39.06
C THR A 165 9.08 -29.01 -40.53
N SER A 166 10.38 -28.97 -40.77
CA SER A 166 11.02 -29.33 -42.03
C SER A 166 12.33 -30.04 -41.70
#